data_AF-A0A535SIH9-F1
#
_entry.id   AF-A0A535SIH9-F1
#
_cell.length_a   1.000
_cell.length_b   1.000
_cell.length_c   1.000
_cell.angle_alpha   90.00
_cell.angle_beta   90.00
_cell.angle_gamma   90.00
#
_symmetry.space_group_name_H-M   'P 1'
#
loop_
_entity.id
_entity.type
_entity.pdbx_description
1 polymer ?
#
loop_
_entity_poly.entity_id
_entity_poly.type
_entity_poly.pdbx_seq_one_letter_code
_entity_poly.pdbx_strand_id
1 'polypeptide(L)' 'MDHPHDAAAAPRGRAPSGGELAGLGVFLAAAVIVPLLIGAVADNVAHTAPLLLFAGLVIGIVAGGAVVYTRFKRYL' A
#
# COMPACT_ATOMS: atom_id res chain seq x y z
N MET A 1 -45.36 -22.05 17.61
CA MET A 1 -44.51 -21.05 18.27
C MET A 1 -43.34 -20.83 17.34
N ASP A 2 -43.55 -19.98 16.35
CA ASP A 2 -42.56 -19.66 15.33
C ASP A 2 -41.49 -18.79 15.98
N HIS A 3 -40.25 -19.27 15.99
CA HIS A 3 -39.10 -18.44 16.34
C HIS A 3 -38.59 -17.80 15.05
N PRO A 4 -38.82 -16.49 14.86
CA PRO A 4 -38.12 -15.77 13.81
C PRO A 4 -36.63 -15.81 14.13
N HIS A 5 -35.85 -16.50 13.30
CA HIS A 5 -34.40 -16.36 13.28
C HIS A 5 -34.04 -15.03 12.60
N ASP A 6 -34.48 -13.93 13.22
CA ASP A 6 -33.99 -12.59 12.97
C ASP A 6 -32.61 -12.46 13.62
N ALA A 7 -31.64 -13.09 12.99
CA ALA A 7 -30.23 -12.76 13.19
C ALA A 7 -29.56 -12.83 11.82
N ALA A 8 -29.97 -11.94 10.92
CA ALA A 8 -29.11 -11.46 9.86
C ALA A 8 -27.84 -10.93 10.54
N ALA A 9 -26.85 -11.81 10.70
CA ALA A 9 -25.57 -11.50 11.26
C ALA A 9 -24.93 -10.47 10.33
N ALA A 10 -25.02 -9.19 10.71
CA ALA A 10 -24.26 -8.12 10.12
C ALA A 10 -22.81 -8.60 9.95
N PRO A 11 -22.16 -8.38 8.79
CA PRO A 11 -20.77 -8.75 8.60
C PRO A 11 -19.93 -8.06 9.66
N ARG A 12 -19.65 -8.76 10.77
CA ARG A 12 -18.71 -8.28 11.79
C ARG A 12 -17.37 -8.23 11.08
N GLY A 13 -16.93 -7.02 10.73
CA GLY A 13 -15.62 -6.77 10.13
C GLY A 13 -14.58 -7.56 10.90
N ARG A 14 -14.03 -8.59 10.26
CA ARG A 14 -13.03 -9.46 10.88
C ARG A 14 -11.80 -8.60 11.16
N ALA A 15 -11.38 -8.54 12.42
CA ALA A 15 -10.14 -7.88 12.78
C ALA A 15 -9.00 -8.45 11.92
N PRO A 16 -8.14 -7.61 11.33
CA PRO A 16 -7.05 -8.08 10.49
C PRO A 16 -6.15 -9.05 11.27
N SER A 17 -5.88 -10.21 10.68
CA SER A 17 -4.93 -11.17 11.24
C SER A 17 -3.52 -10.58 11.28
N GLY A 18 -2.68 -11.06 12.21
CA GLY A 18 -1.29 -10.62 12.31
C GLY A 18 -0.50 -10.80 11.00
N GLY A 19 -0.83 -11.84 10.22
CA GLY A 19 -0.26 -12.07 8.89
C GLY A 19 -0.69 -11.02 7.86
N GLU A 20 -1.94 -10.56 7.90
CA GLU A 20 -2.42 -9.47 7.02
C GLU A 20 -1.76 -8.13 7.38
N LEU A 21 -1.57 -7.85 8.67
CA LEU A 21 -0.85 -6.65 9.13
C LEU A 21 0.62 -6.67 8.73
N ALA A 22 1.29 -7.81 8.88
CA ALA A 22 2.67 -7.99 8.44
C ALA A 22 2.79 -7.84 6.92
N GLY A 23 1.87 -8.45 6.16
CA GLY A 23 1.82 -8.32 4.70
C GLY A 23 1.60 -6.88 4.25
N LEU A 24 0.75 -6.11 4.95
CA LEU A 24 0.53 -4.70 4.69
C LEU A 24 1.80 -3.86 4.95
N GLY A 25 2.50 -4.14 6.06
CA GLY A 25 3.75 -3.48 6.40
C GLY A 25 4.85 -3.75 5.37
N VAL A 26 5.02 -5.00 4.95
CA VAL A 26 5.98 -5.38 3.89
C VAL A 26 5.61 -4.73 2.56
N PHE A 27 4.34 -4.73 2.20
CA PHE A 27 3.86 -4.07 0.98
C PHE A 27 4.20 -2.57 0.99
N LEU A 28 3.92 -1.89 2.10
CA LEU A 28 4.20 -0.47 2.25
C LEU A 28 5.71 -0.18 2.18
N ALA A 29 6.52 -0.99 2.87
CA ALA A 29 7.98 -0.87 2.82
C ALA A 29 8.51 -1.06 1.39
N ALA A 30 8.04 -2.08 0.67
CA ALA A 30 8.44 -2.34 -0.71
C ALA A 30 8.01 -1.20 -1.65
N ALA A 31 6.81 -0.66 -1.48
CA ALA A 31 6.29 0.44 -2.30
C ALA A 31 7.14 1.72 -2.19
N VAL A 32 7.84 1.91 -1.07
CA VAL A 32 8.74 3.05 -0.85
C VAL A 32 10.18 2.71 -1.24
N ILE A 33 10.71 1.57 -0.79
CA ILE A 33 12.12 1.22 -0.95
C ILE A 33 12.47 0.89 -2.40
N VAL A 34 11.62 0.16 -3.12
CA VAL A 34 11.90 -0.25 -4.50
C VAL A 34 12.13 0.95 -5.44
N PRO A 35 11.22 1.94 -5.54
CA PRO A 35 11.44 3.10 -6.40
C PRO A 35 12.59 4.00 -5.91
N LEU A 36 12.84 4.06 -4.60
CA LEU A 36 14.00 4.79 -4.05
C LEU A 36 15.32 4.17 -4.53
N LEU A 37 15.44 2.84 -4.46
CA LEU A 37 16.62 2.11 -4.95
C LEU A 37 16.80 2.27 -6.46
N ILE A 38 15.71 2.22 -7.23
CA ILE A 38 15.74 2.45 -8.68
C ILE A 38 16.26 3.86 -8.99
N GLY A 39 15.76 4.89 -8.28
CA GLY A 39 16.22 6.27 -8.45
C GLY A 39 17.70 6.46 -8.08
N ALA A 40 18.14 5.85 -7.00
CA ALA A 40 19.54 5.91 -6.55
C ALA A 40 20.50 5.24 -7.53
N VAL A 41 20.14 4.07 -8.08
CA VAL A 41 20.95 3.39 -9.10
C VAL A 41 20.97 4.21 -10.40
N ALA A 42 19.83 4.79 -10.80
CA ALA A 42 19.75 5.63 -11.99
C ALA A 42 20.62 6.90 -11.87
N ASP A 43 20.61 7.59 -10.72
CA ASP A 43 21.49 8.74 -10.45
C ASP A 43 22.97 8.37 -10.50
N ASN A 44 23.32 7.20 -9.95
CA ASN A 44 24.71 6.73 -9.96
C ASN A 44 25.23 6.48 -11.38
N VAL A 45 24.37 5.97 -12.28
CA VAL A 45 24.72 5.71 -13.69
C VAL A 45 24.72 6.99 -14.53
N ALA A 46 23.79 7.92 -14.27
CA ALA A 46 23.62 9.13 -15.07
C ALA A 46 24.54 10.29 -14.65
N HIS A 47 25.20 10.20 -13.48
CA HIS A 47 25.98 11.29 -12.86
C HIS A 47 25.21 12.62 -12.74
N THR A 48 23.89 12.55 -12.86
CA THR A 48 23.00 13.64 -12.49
C THR A 48 23.05 13.68 -10.97
N ALA A 49 23.59 14.77 -10.39
CA ALA A 49 23.44 15.10 -8.96
C ALA A 49 21.98 14.81 -8.50
N PRO A 50 21.67 14.56 -7.21
CA PRO A 50 20.72 13.56 -6.69
C PRO A 50 19.23 13.76 -7.09
N LEU A 51 18.95 14.00 -8.36
CA LEU A 51 17.71 14.48 -8.93
C LEU A 51 16.81 13.30 -9.29
N LEU A 52 17.38 12.19 -9.80
CA LEU A 52 16.62 10.98 -10.10
C LEU A 52 16.25 10.23 -8.81
N LEU A 53 17.00 10.40 -7.73
CA LEU A 53 16.62 9.94 -6.39
C LEU A 53 15.38 10.69 -5.91
N PHE A 54 15.34 12.02 -6.01
CA PHE A 54 14.14 12.80 -5.68
C PHE A 54 12.98 12.47 -6.61
N ALA A 55 13.22 12.29 -7.91
CA ALA A 55 12.19 11.87 -8.86
C ALA A 55 11.64 10.48 -8.51
N GLY A 56 12.52 9.52 -8.17
CA GLY A 56 12.15 8.18 -7.72
C GLY A 56 11.34 8.20 -6.42
N LEU A 57 11.71 9.07 -5.48
CA LEU A 57 10.95 9.30 -4.24
C LEU A 57 9.53 9.83 -4.54
N VAL A 58 9.41 10.85 -5.39
CA VAL A 58 8.11 11.42 -5.79
C VAL A 58 7.25 10.35 -6.48
N ILE A 59 7.83 9.58 -7.40
CA ILE A 59 7.14 8.46 -8.07
C ILE A 59 6.68 7.41 -7.05
N GLY A 60 7.53 7.03 -6.09
CA GLY A 60 7.19 6.07 -5.04
C GLY A 60 6.05 6.54 -4.14
N ILE A 61 6.06 7.82 -3.73
CA ILE A 61 4.98 8.43 -2.94
C ILE A 61 3.67 8.43 -3.73
N VAL A 62 3.70 8.85 -5.00
CA VAL A 62 2.51 8.90 -5.86
C VAL A 62 1.96 7.49 -6.11
N ALA A 63 2.83 6.52 -6.42
CA ALA A 63 2.44 5.13 -6.63
C ALA A 63 1.85 4.51 -5.36
N GLY A 64 2.49 4.70 -4.20
CA GLY A 64 1.98 4.24 -2.91
C GLY A 64 0.63 4.86 -2.58
N GLY A 65 0.49 6.17 -2.75
CA GLY A 65 -0.79 6.89 -2.56
C GLY A 65 -1.88 6.41 -3.51
N ALA A 66 -1.56 6.15 -4.79
CA ALA A 66 -2.50 5.61 -5.77
C ALA A 66 -2.97 4.19 -5.42
N VAL A 67 -2.08 3.34 -4.91
CA VAL A 67 -2.47 2.00 -4.43
C VAL A 67 -3.37 2.10 -3.21
N VAL A 68 -3.05 2.95 -2.24
CA VAL A 68 -3.91 3.16 -1.07
C VAL A 68 -5.28 3.68 -1.52
N TYR A 69 -5.31 4.68 -2.40
CA TYR A 69 -6.55 5.25 -2.92
C TYR A 69 -7.41 4.21 -3.65
N THR A 70 -6.82 3.41 -4.55
CA THR A 70 -7.55 2.35 -5.27
C THR A 70 -8.05 1.24 -4.34
N ARG A 71 -7.29 0.90 -3.29
CA ARG A 71 -7.74 -0.02 -2.25
C ARG A 71 -8.93 0.57 -1.48
N PHE A 72 -8.85 1.82 -1.04
CA PHE A 72 -9.95 2.52 -0.36
C PHE A 72 -11.19 2.63 -1.23
N LYS A 73 -11.04 2.97 -2.51
CA LYS A 73 -12.15 3.07 -3.47
C LYS A 73 -12.87 1.75 -3.69
N ARG A 74 -12.20 0.61 -3.47
CA ARG A 74 -12.82 -0.71 -3.56
C ARG A 74 -13.79 -1.01 -2.42
N TYR A 75 -13.77 -0.22 -1.35
CA TYR A 75 -14.63 -0.37 -0.17
C TYR A 75 -15.78 0.65 -0.09
N LEU A 76 -15.85 1.60 -1.03
CA LEU A 76 -16.93 2.59 -1.20
C LEU A 76 -17.85 2.15 -2.35
#